data_AF-A0A3D1ZQ29-F1
#
_entry.id   AF-A0A3D1ZQ29-F1
#
_cell.length_a   1.000
_cell.length_b   1.000
_cell.length_c   1.000
_cell.angle_alpha   90.00
_cell.angle_beta   90.00
_cell.angle_gamma   90.00
#
_symmetry.space_group_name_H-M   'P 1'
#
loop_
_entity.id
_entity.type
_entity.pdbx_description
1 polymer ?
#
loop_
_entity_poly.entity_id
_entity_poly.type
_entity_poly.pdbx_seq_one_letter_code
_entity_poly.pdbx_strand_id
1 'polypeptide(L)' 'HYLLNGQKSWTSDGDKADWIFCLVRTNDEGRKQEGITFLLFDMETPGITVRPVP' A
#
# COMPACT_ATOMS: atom_id res chain seq x y z
N HIS A 1 0.76 -0.95 15.43
CA HIS A 1 1.49 -0.41 14.27
C HIS A 1 1.69 -1.54 13.27
N TYR A 2 1.70 -1.25 11.97
CA TYR A 2 1.97 -2.24 10.92
C TYR A 2 3.35 -1.99 10.30
N LEU A 3 4.08 -3.06 9.98
CA LEU A 3 5.28 -3.01 9.16
C LEU A 3 4.92 -3.51 7.75
N LEU A 4 4.98 -2.63 6.76
CA LEU A 4 4.62 -2.95 5.39
C LEU A 4 5.87 -3.21 4.56
N ASN A 5 5.82 -4.23 3.71
CA ASN A 5 6.85 -4.53 2.72
C ASN A 5 6.20 -4.95 1.40
N GLY A 6 6.59 -4.29 0.30
CA GLY A 6 6.09 -4.61 -1.03
C GLY A 6 6.16 -3.42 -1.97
N GLN A 7 5.56 -3.58 -3.15
CA GLN A 7 5.41 -2.53 -4.15
C GLN A 7 4.03 -2.61 -4.81
N LYS A 8 3.53 -1.46 -5.23
CA LYS A 8 2.35 -1.35 -6.10
C LYS A 8 2.78 -0.63 -7.37
N SER A 9 2.07 -0.92 -8.46
CA SER A 9 2.28 -0.30 -9.77
C SER A 9 0.95 0.24 -10.27
N TRP A 10 1.00 1.20 -11.18
CA TRP A 10 -0.19 1.81 -11.81
C TRP A 10 -1.14 2.48 -10.82
N THR A 11 -0.59 3.22 -9.86
CA THR A 11 -1.36 4.02 -8.89
C THR A 11 -1.61 5.41 -9.46
N SER A 12 -2.84 5.67 -9.90
CA SER A 12 -3.24 6.99 -10.41
C SER A 12 -2.97 8.10 -9.39
N ASP A 13 -2.30 9.16 -9.84
CA ASP A 13 -1.89 10.31 -9.01
C ASP A 13 -1.14 9.93 -7.72
N GLY A 14 -0.50 8.76 -7.68
CA GLY A 14 0.25 8.31 -6.51
C GLY A 14 1.46 9.20 -6.16
N ASP A 15 1.93 10.00 -7.12
CA ASP A 15 2.98 11.02 -6.94
C ASP A 15 2.49 12.33 -6.32
N LYS A 16 1.17 12.55 -6.27
CA LYS A 16 0.55 13.80 -5.78
C LYS A 16 -0.29 13.61 -4.52
N ALA A 17 -0.55 12.37 -4.13
CA ALA A 17 -1.43 12.06 -3.01
C ALA A 17 -0.70 12.20 -1.67
N ASP A 18 -1.29 12.93 -0.72
CA ASP A 18 -0.79 13.02 0.66
C ASP A 18 -1.03 11.71 1.44
N TRP A 19 -2.12 11.00 1.11
CA TRP A 19 -2.54 9.76 1.75
C TRP A 19 -2.92 8.71 0.71
N ILE A 20 -2.75 7.44 1.07
CA ILE A 20 -3.11 6.32 0.19
C ILE A 20 -3.89 5.25 0.93
N PHE A 21 -4.89 4.71 0.24
CA PHE A 21 -5.50 3.46 0.62
C PHE A 21 -4.79 2.28 -0.07
N CYS A 22 -4.40 1.27 0.69
CA CYS A 22 -3.70 0.10 0.18
C CYS A 22 -4.31 -1.20 0.69
N LEU A 23 -4.54 -2.13 -0.24
CA LEU A 23 -4.86 -3.52 0.08
C LEU A 23 -3.56 -4.29 0.30
N VAL A 24 -3.35 -4.68 1.56
CA VAL A 24 -2.18 -5.42 2.02
C VAL A 24 -2.58 -6.79 2.55
N ARG A 25 -1.64 -7.72 2.53
CA ARG A 25 -1.84 -9.04 3.10
C ARG A 25 -1.44 -9.05 4.58
N THR A 26 -2.33 -9.55 5.44
CA THR A 26 -2.11 -9.66 6.89
C THR A 26 -2.31 -11.08 7.42
N ASN A 27 -2.91 -11.96 6.62
CA ASN A 27 -3.05 -13.39 6.90
C ASN A 27 -2.88 -14.20 5.60
N ASP A 28 -2.34 -15.40 5.71
CA ASP A 28 -2.15 -16.38 4.64
C ASP A 28 -3.09 -17.59 4.75
N GLU A 29 -3.88 -17.66 5.81
CA GLU A 29 -4.87 -18.72 6.03
C GLU A 29 -6.19 -18.43 5.30
N GLY A 30 -6.94 -19.49 4.99
CA GLY A 30 -8.28 -19.38 4.41
C GLY A 30 -8.31 -18.93 2.95
N ARG A 31 -9.39 -18.25 2.56
CA ARG A 31 -9.51 -17.75 1.18
C ARG A 31 -8.61 -16.54 0.99
N LYS A 32 -7.98 -16.42 -0.17
CA LYS A 32 -6.99 -15.38 -0.46
C LYS A 32 -7.45 -13.94 -0.17
N GLN A 33 -8.75 -13.65 -0.32
CA GLN A 33 -9.36 -12.35 -0.09
C GLN A 33 -9.58 -12.04 1.39
N GLU A 34 -9.77 -13.06 2.24
CA GLU A 34 -10.02 -12.91 3.67
C GLU A 34 -8.77 -12.42 4.41
N GLY A 35 -7.59 -12.78 3.91
CA GLY A 35 -6.30 -12.30 4.43
C GLY A 35 -5.88 -10.91 3.95
N ILE A 36 -6.77 -10.15 3.30
CA ILE A 36 -6.48 -8.79 2.83
C ILE A 36 -7.09 -7.75 3.77
N THR A 37 -6.26 -6.79 4.18
CA THR A 37 -6.68 -5.64 4.98
C THR A 37 -6.57 -4.37 4.14
N PHE A 38 -7.57 -3.50 4.27
CA PHE A 38 -7.61 -2.18 3.67
C PHE A 38 -7.03 -1.16 4.65
N LEU A 39 -5.83 -0.67 4.37
CA LEU A 39 -5.11 0.28 5.22
C LEU A 39 -5.07 1.66 4.59
N LEU A 40 -5.11 2.68 5.44
CA LEU A 40 -4.87 4.09 5.09
C LEU A 40 -3.56 4.52 5.75
N PHE A 41 -2.65 5.12 4.97
CA PHE A 41 -1.40 5.67 5.52
C PHE A 41 -0.94 6.92 4.76
N ASP A 42 -0.16 7.73 5.48
CA ASP A 42 0.48 8.96 4.99
C ASP A 42 1.65 8.60 4.05
N MET A 43 1.68 9.20 2.87
CA MET A 43 2.68 8.96 1.84
C MET A 43 4.07 9.54 2.18
N GLU A 44 4.16 10.44 3.15
CA GLU A 44 5.42 10.97 3.69
C GLU A 44 6.03 10.07 4.78
N THR A 45 5.37 8.95 5.14
CA THR A 45 5.88 8.01 6.14
C THR A 45 7.27 7.47 5.75
N PRO A 46 8.26 7.45 6.67
CA PRO A 46 9.60 6.96 6.36
C PRO A 46 9.63 5.55 5.75
N GLY A 47 10.33 5.40 4.63
CA GLY A 47 10.47 4.14 3.90
C GLY A 47 9.53 3.99 2.69
N ILE A 48 8.54 4.89 2.54
CA ILE A 48 7.76 4.99 1.30
C ILE A 48 8.57 5.73 0.24
N THR A 49 8.54 5.21 -0.98
CA THR A 49 9.14 5.85 -2.15
C THR A 49 8.17 5.78 -3.32
N VAL A 50 8.03 6.88 -4.05
CA VAL A 50 7.22 6.93 -5.28
C VAL A 50 8.13 7.06 -6.49
N ARG A 51 7.86 6.27 -7.53
CA ARG A 51 8.58 6.29 -8.81
C ARG A 51 7.57 6.51 -9.95
N PRO A 52 7.50 7.72 -10.52
CA PRO A 52 6.64 7.99 -11.68
C PRO A 52 7.01 7.09 -12.86
N VAL A 53 5.99 6.60 -13.57
CA VAL A 53 6.18 5.87 -14.83
C VAL A 53 6.17 6.89 -15.98
N PRO A 54 7.20 6.93 -16.84
CA PRO A 54 7.24 7.81 -18.02
C PRO A 54 6.17 7.48 -19.07
#